data_AF-A0A838MXH4-F1
#
_entry.id   AF-A0A838MXH4-F1
#
_cell.length_a   1.000
_cell.length_b   1.000
_cell.length_c   1.000
_cell.angle_alpha   90.00
_cell.angle_beta   90.00
_cell.angle_gamma   90.00
#
_symmetry.space_group_name_H-M   'P 1'
#
loop_
_entity.id
_entity.type
_entity.pdbx_description
1 polymer ?
#
loop_
_entity_poly.entity_id
_entity_poly.type
_entity_poly.pdbx_seq_one_letter_code
_entity_poly.pdbx_strand_id
1 'polypeptide(L)'
;MIGKQRLSRLALASLLTFTLSGCRRADEAAPITTVLLVRHAERAAVAGDDPSLNEAGRRRAEALADVAGDAGVQAIYYTQFGRTRETAAPLAARTGVTPSVLPVDLNNPYSFAEAVVSDIMA
;
A
#
# COMPACT_ATOMS: atom_id res chain seq x y z
N MET A 1 46.62 -32.45 46.40
CA MET A 1 46.03 -31.12 46.71
C MET A 1 45.93 -30.24 45.45
N ILE A 2 45.25 -30.70 44.40
CA ILE A 2 45.09 -30.02 43.10
C ILE A 2 43.58 -29.93 42.84
N GLY A 3 43.02 -28.75 42.58
CA GLY A 3 41.71 -28.69 41.89
C GLY A 3 40.75 -27.53 42.16
N LYS A 4 40.89 -26.73 43.22
CA LYS A 4 39.92 -25.64 43.51
C LYS A 4 39.96 -24.47 42.50
N GLN A 5 41.08 -24.32 41.79
CA GLN A 5 41.35 -23.21 40.86
C GLN A 5 40.69 -23.38 39.47
N ARG A 6 40.27 -24.61 39.10
CA ARG A 6 39.63 -24.87 37.80
C ARG A 6 38.14 -24.52 37.80
N LEU A 7 37.42 -24.71 38.91
CA LEU A 7 36.00 -24.33 39.02
C LEU A 7 35.79 -22.80 38.99
N SER A 8 36.69 -22.02 39.60
CA SER A 8 36.59 -20.55 39.65
C SER A 8 36.74 -19.90 38.26
N ARG A 9 37.60 -20.46 37.40
CA ARG A 9 37.80 -19.94 36.03
C ARG A 9 36.66 -20.29 35.08
N LEU A 10 36.03 -21.44 35.27
CA LEU A 10 34.85 -21.88 34.49
C LEU A 10 33.59 -21.06 34.84
N ALA A 11 33.41 -20.68 36.11
CA ALA A 11 32.31 -19.84 36.55
C ALA A 11 32.43 -18.38 36.05
N LEU A 12 33.65 -17.85 35.94
CA LEU A 12 33.88 -16.50 35.44
C LEU A 12 33.71 -16.39 33.91
N ALA A 13 34.04 -17.45 33.16
CA ALA A 13 33.88 -17.50 31.71
C ALA A 13 32.41 -17.64 31.27
N SER A 14 31.55 -18.23 32.10
CA SER A 14 30.12 -18.40 31.84
C SER A 14 29.27 -17.19 32.25
N LEU A 15 29.79 -16.34 33.15
CA LEU A 15 29.16 -15.08 33.53
C LEU A 15 29.41 -13.94 32.51
N LEU A 16 30.47 -14.05 31.70
CA LEU A 16 30.81 -13.06 30.66
C LEU A 16 30.02 -13.22 29.35
N THR A 17 29.44 -14.41 29.09
CA THR A 17 28.61 -14.69 27.91
C THR A 17 27.13 -14.31 28.10
N PHE A 18 26.69 -14.06 29.33
CA PHE A 18 25.29 -13.75 29.63
C PHE A 18 24.94 -12.27 29.43
N THR A 19 25.93 -11.39 29.23
CA THR A 19 25.73 -9.93 29.17
C THR A 19 25.56 -9.35 27.76
N LEU A 20 25.63 -10.15 26.69
CA LEU A 20 25.46 -9.64 25.31
C LEU A 20 24.06 -9.86 24.69
N SER A 21 23.12 -10.54 25.34
CA SER A 21 21.76 -10.73 24.79
C SER A 21 20.82 -9.53 24.96
N GLY A 22 21.36 -8.35 25.26
CA GLY A 22 20.59 -7.15 25.62
C GLY A 22 20.37 -6.11 24.52
N CYS A 23 20.66 -6.41 23.24
CA CYS A 23 20.23 -5.52 22.16
C CYS A 23 18.71 -5.58 22.03
N ARG A 24 18.00 -4.74 22.79
CA ARG A 24 16.61 -4.40 22.51
C ARG A 24 16.56 -3.87 21.08
N ARG A 25 15.86 -4.56 20.19
CA ARG A 25 15.49 -3.99 18.89
C ARG A 25 14.82 -2.65 19.19
N ALA A 26 15.36 -1.57 18.65
CA ALA A 26 14.59 -0.34 18.54
C ALA A 26 13.30 -0.73 17.81
N ASP A 27 12.15 -0.37 18.39
CA ASP A 27 10.84 -0.55 17.79
C ASP A 27 10.86 0.23 16.47
N GLU A 28 11.10 -0.47 15.35
CA GLU A 28 11.11 0.14 14.03
C GLU A 28 9.67 0.57 13.78
N ALA A 29 9.45 1.89 13.72
CA ALA A 29 8.11 2.42 13.48
C ALA A 29 7.53 1.73 12.24
N ALA A 30 6.31 1.21 12.36
CA ALA A 30 5.65 0.54 11.26
C ALA A 30 5.69 1.43 10.00
N PRO A 31 5.98 0.86 8.82
CA PRO A 31 6.08 1.63 7.60
C PRO A 31 4.78 2.42 7.36
N ILE A 32 4.91 3.69 7.00
CA ILE A 32 3.75 4.56 6.72
C ILE A 32 3.26 4.27 5.29
N THR A 33 2.01 3.86 5.18
CA THR A 33 1.32 3.74 3.88
C THR A 33 0.53 5.01 3.58
N THR A 34 0.78 5.63 2.42
CA THR A 34 0.02 6.78 1.94
C THR A 34 -1.01 6.33 0.92
N VAL A 35 -2.28 6.72 1.11
CA VAL A 35 -3.38 6.38 0.20
C VAL A 35 -3.88 7.64 -0.52
N LEU A 36 -3.79 7.65 -1.85
CA LEU A 36 -4.36 8.71 -2.69
C LEU A 36 -5.80 8.33 -3.07
N LEU A 37 -6.78 8.83 -2.32
CA LEU A 37 -8.19 8.59 -2.62
C LEU A 37 -8.69 9.55 -3.70
N VAL A 38 -9.08 9.01 -4.85
CA VAL A 38 -9.52 9.78 -6.01
C VAL A 38 -10.93 9.37 -6.40
N ARG A 39 -11.84 10.35 -6.48
CA ARG A 39 -13.14 10.16 -7.13
C ARG A 39 -12.95 10.11 -8.65
N HIS A 40 -13.71 9.28 -9.35
CA HIS A 40 -13.71 9.25 -10.81
C HIS A 40 -13.93 10.67 -11.41
N ALA A 41 -13.32 10.90 -12.57
CA ALA A 41 -13.43 12.15 -13.30
C ALA A 41 -14.81 12.33 -13.95
N GLU A 42 -15.03 13.47 -14.59
CA GLU A 42 -16.31 13.88 -15.19
C GLU A 42 -16.75 12.92 -16.29
N ARG A 43 -17.96 12.37 -16.14
CA ARG A 43 -18.58 11.46 -17.11
C ARG A 43 -19.42 12.20 -18.14
N ALA A 44 -19.62 11.60 -19.30
CA ALA A 44 -20.58 12.10 -20.29
C ALA A 44 -22.02 12.01 -19.74
N ALA A 45 -22.84 13.01 -20.06
CA ALA A 45 -24.24 13.08 -19.65
C ALA A 45 -25.13 12.25 -20.60
N VAL A 46 -24.79 10.99 -20.81
CA VAL A 46 -25.53 10.06 -21.68
C VAL A 46 -26.30 9.07 -20.82
N ALA A 47 -27.48 8.66 -21.28
CA ALA A 47 -28.25 7.61 -20.62
C ALA A 47 -27.49 6.27 -20.68
N GLY A 48 -27.42 5.57 -19.55
CA GLY A 48 -26.73 4.28 -19.39
C GLY A 48 -26.14 4.12 -18.00
N ASP A 49 -25.87 2.87 -17.61
CA ASP A 49 -25.42 2.54 -16.24
C ASP A 49 -23.93 2.87 -16.01
N ASP A 50 -23.14 2.93 -17.09
CA ASP A 50 -21.70 3.16 -17.02
C ASP A 50 -21.17 4.07 -18.15
N PRO A 51 -21.53 5.37 -18.13
CA PRO A 51 -21.03 6.31 -19.13
C PRO A 51 -19.53 6.54 -18.96
N SER A 52 -18.84 6.57 -20.10
CA SER A 52 -17.42 6.93 -20.23
C SER A 52 -17.15 8.39 -19.82
N LEU A 53 -15.89 8.76 -19.64
CA LEU A 53 -15.46 10.12 -19.35
C LEU A 53 -15.78 11.06 -20.51
N ASN A 54 -16.16 12.29 -20.18
CA ASN A 54 -16.21 13.37 -21.17
C ASN A 54 -14.81 14.00 -21.34
N GLU A 55 -14.69 14.97 -22.26
CA GLU A 55 -13.41 15.63 -22.54
C GLU A 55 -12.80 16.33 -21.32
N ALA A 56 -13.61 16.91 -20.44
CA ALA A 56 -13.11 17.48 -19.19
C ALA A 56 -12.59 16.38 -18.24
N GLY A 57 -13.27 15.23 -18.20
CA GLY A 57 -12.88 14.09 -17.40
C GLY A 57 -11.56 13.47 -17.88
N ARG A 58 -11.37 13.34 -19.20
CA ARG A 58 -10.10 12.89 -19.78
C ARG A 58 -8.94 13.81 -19.40
N ARG A 59 -9.10 15.13 -19.54
CA ARG A 59 -8.08 16.11 -19.13
C ARG A 59 -7.78 16.03 -17.63
N ARG A 60 -8.79 15.78 -16.79
CA ARG A 60 -8.58 15.56 -15.35
C ARG A 60 -7.80 14.27 -15.08
N ALA A 61 -8.06 13.19 -15.82
CA ALA A 61 -7.33 11.93 -15.71
C ALA A 61 -5.84 12.11 -16.10
N GLU A 62 -5.57 12.89 -17.15
CA GLU A 62 -4.20 13.27 -17.53
C GLU A 62 -3.53 14.11 -16.43
N ALA A 63 -4.21 15.13 -15.90
CA ALA A 63 -3.69 15.94 -14.79
C ALA A 63 -3.43 15.13 -13.51
N LEU A 64 -4.22 14.09 -13.24
CA LEU A 64 -3.95 13.15 -12.14
C LEU A 64 -2.63 12.43 -12.36
N ALA A 65 -2.35 11.97 -13.59
CA ALA A 65 -1.06 11.37 -13.90
C ALA A 65 0.07 12.36 -13.68
N ASP A 66 -0.10 13.63 -14.06
CA ASP A 66 0.91 14.69 -13.88
C ASP A 66 1.25 14.92 -12.40
N VAL A 67 0.24 14.99 -11.53
CA VAL A 67 0.43 15.28 -10.10
C VAL A 67 0.95 14.06 -9.32
N ALA A 68 0.44 12.86 -9.64
CA ALA A 68 0.72 11.66 -8.84
C ALA A 68 1.82 10.75 -9.45
N GLY A 69 2.24 10.98 -10.69
CA GLY A 69 3.16 10.07 -11.39
C GLY A 69 4.53 9.94 -10.75
N ASP A 70 5.02 10.98 -10.07
CA ASP A 70 6.31 10.95 -9.37
C ASP A 70 6.15 10.64 -7.86
N ALA A 71 4.94 10.34 -7.40
CA ALA A 71 4.66 10.09 -5.98
C ALA A 71 5.11 8.68 -5.50
N GLY A 72 5.75 7.88 -6.36
CA GLY A 72 6.15 6.51 -6.04
C GLY A 72 4.94 5.58 -5.85
N VAL A 73 3.91 5.73 -6.70
CA VAL A 73 2.72 4.86 -6.67
C VAL A 73 3.12 3.41 -6.90
N GLN A 74 2.83 2.54 -5.93
CA GLN A 74 3.17 1.12 -5.96
C GLN A 74 1.98 0.24 -6.36
N ALA A 75 0.76 0.72 -6.16
CA ALA A 75 -0.47 0.00 -6.47
C ALA A 75 -1.57 0.97 -6.92
N ILE A 76 -2.45 0.52 -7.80
CA ILE A 76 -3.59 1.28 -8.31
C ILE A 76 -4.82 0.38 -8.21
N TYR A 77 -5.90 0.88 -7.58
CA TYR A 77 -7.15 0.16 -7.39
C TYR A 77 -8.32 0.95 -7.98
N TYR A 78 -9.26 0.24 -8.60
CA TYR A 78 -10.52 0.84 -9.03
C TYR A 78 -11.67 -0.16 -9.03
N THR A 79 -12.91 0.34 -9.04
CA THR A 79 -14.13 -0.49 -9.17
C THR A 79 -14.43 -0.89 -10.62
N GLN A 80 -15.35 -1.81 -10.82
CA GLN A 80 -15.69 -2.38 -12.13
C GLN A 80 -16.14 -1.37 -13.22
N PHE A 81 -16.42 -0.11 -12.85
CA PHE A 81 -16.93 0.91 -13.74
C PHE A 81 -15.88 1.47 -14.71
N GLY A 82 -16.29 1.75 -15.95
CA GLY A 82 -15.48 2.34 -16.99
C GLY A 82 -14.92 3.69 -16.58
N ARG A 83 -15.73 4.56 -15.96
CA ARG A 83 -15.28 5.88 -15.48
C ARG A 83 -14.13 5.81 -14.47
N THR A 84 -14.09 4.81 -13.60
CA THR A 84 -12.99 4.65 -12.62
C THR A 84 -11.74 4.09 -13.31
N ARG A 85 -11.89 3.13 -14.23
CA ARG A 85 -10.81 2.63 -15.07
C ARG A 85 -10.17 3.74 -15.90
N GLU A 86 -10.98 4.53 -16.60
CA GLU A 86 -10.52 5.61 -17.48
C GLU A 86 -9.84 6.75 -16.70
N THR A 87 -10.29 7.01 -15.48
CA THR A 87 -9.63 8.01 -14.59
C THR A 87 -8.23 7.56 -14.20
N ALA A 88 -8.03 6.26 -13.94
CA ALA A 88 -6.75 5.71 -13.49
C ALA A 88 -5.77 5.41 -14.64
N ALA A 89 -6.28 5.22 -15.87
CA ALA A 89 -5.50 4.73 -17.00
C ALA A 89 -4.26 5.58 -17.33
N PRO A 90 -4.30 6.93 -17.34
CA PRO A 90 -3.11 7.73 -17.61
C PRO A 90 -2.03 7.57 -16.54
N LEU A 91 -2.42 7.48 -15.27
CA LEU A 91 -1.47 7.25 -14.17
C LEU A 91 -0.81 5.88 -14.28
N ALA A 92 -1.60 4.83 -14.54
CA ALA A 92 -1.09 3.47 -14.75
C ALA A 92 -0.12 3.40 -15.93
N ALA A 93 -0.42 4.08 -17.04
CA ALA A 93 0.48 4.17 -18.18
C ALA A 93 1.78 4.92 -17.84
N ARG A 94 1.71 6.00 -17.05
CA ARG A 94 2.88 6.78 -16.63
C ARG A 94 3.79 6.02 -15.66
N THR A 95 3.21 5.30 -14.69
CA THR A 95 3.98 4.61 -13.64
C THR A 95 4.37 3.18 -14.02
N GLY A 96 3.73 2.59 -15.03
CA GLY A 96 3.90 1.18 -15.39
C GLY A 96 3.25 0.20 -14.41
N VAL A 97 2.48 0.69 -13.45
CA VAL A 97 1.77 -0.13 -12.44
C VAL A 97 0.51 -0.73 -13.07
N THR A 98 0.39 -2.05 -13.03
CA THR A 98 -0.82 -2.76 -13.44
C THR A 98 -1.94 -2.54 -12.42
N PRO A 99 -3.10 -1.98 -12.79
CA PRO A 99 -4.19 -1.77 -11.85
C PRO A 99 -4.91 -3.06 -11.44
N SER A 100 -5.35 -3.10 -10.19
CA SER A 100 -6.24 -4.14 -9.65
C SER A 100 -7.70 -3.70 -9.70
N VAL A 101 -8.55 -4.54 -10.27
CA VAL A 101 -10.01 -4.30 -10.33
C VAL A 101 -10.67 -4.98 -9.14
N LEU A 102 -11.24 -4.18 -8.24
CA LEU A 102 -11.97 -4.67 -7.06
C LEU A 102 -13.44 -4.27 -7.19
N PRO A 103 -14.35 -5.20 -7.56
CA PRO A 103 -15.76 -4.88 -7.69
C PRO A 103 -16.37 -4.37 -6.39
N VAL A 104 -17.22 -3.35 -6.49
CA VAL A 104 -18.00 -2.84 -5.35
C VAL A 104 -19.39 -3.48 -5.34
N ASP A 105 -19.85 -3.91 -4.16
CA ASP A 105 -21.24 -4.23 -3.89
C ASP A 105 -22.04 -2.93 -3.71
N LEU A 106 -23.04 -2.72 -4.55
CA LEU A 106 -23.87 -1.51 -4.50
C LEU A 106 -24.81 -1.48 -3.27
N ASN A 107 -25.01 -2.62 -2.61
CA ASN A 107 -25.74 -2.70 -1.35
C ASN A 107 -24.83 -2.46 -0.13
N ASN A 108 -23.50 -2.53 -0.31
CA ASN A 108 -22.51 -2.24 0.72
C ASN A 108 -21.39 -1.34 0.17
N PRO A 109 -21.51 0.00 0.31
CA PRO A 109 -20.51 0.93 -0.23
C PRO A 109 -19.12 0.79 0.40
N TYR A 110 -18.98 0.11 1.55
CA TYR A 110 -17.69 -0.13 2.20
C TYR A 110 -16.92 -1.32 1.60
N SER A 111 -17.59 -2.20 0.85
CA SER A 111 -16.99 -3.42 0.27
C SER A 111 -15.71 -3.15 -0.54
N PHE A 112 -15.64 -2.02 -1.24
CA PHE A 112 -14.43 -1.63 -1.98
C PHE A 112 -13.27 -1.27 -1.05
N ALA A 113 -13.54 -0.48 0.01
CA ALA A 113 -12.51 -0.12 0.98
C ALA A 113 -12.01 -1.34 1.76
N GLU A 114 -12.90 -2.26 2.13
CA GLU A 114 -12.54 -3.52 2.78
C GLU A 114 -11.62 -4.37 1.89
N ALA A 115 -11.93 -4.49 0.60
CA ALA A 115 -11.10 -5.21 -0.36
C ALA A 115 -9.71 -4.57 -0.52
N VAL A 116 -9.63 -3.23 -0.61
CA VAL A 116 -8.36 -2.49 -0.70
C VAL A 116 -7.53 -2.70 0.57
N VAL A 117 -8.14 -2.59 1.75
CA VAL A 117 -7.43 -2.80 3.02
C VAL A 117 -6.93 -4.23 3.12
N SER A 118 -7.73 -5.21 2.72
CA SER A 118 -7.32 -6.62 2.71
C SER A 118 -6.14 -6.88 1.78
N ASP A 119 -6.04 -6.19 0.64
CA ASP A 119 -4.93 -6.34 -0.30
C ASP A 119 -3.65 -5.64 0.21
N ILE A 120 -3.77 -4.44 0.78
CA ILE A 120 -2.64 -3.69 1.33
C ILE A 120 -2.02 -4.38 2.56
N MET A 121 -2.82 -5.10 3.35
CA MET A 121 -2.39 -5.73 4.61
C MET A 121 -2.00 -7.21 4.47
N ALA A 122 -2.08 -7.78 3.27
CA ALA A 122 -1.70 -9.17 2.99
C ALA A 122 -0.17 -9.32 2.88
#